data_AF-A0AAW1G1M1-F1
#
_entry.id   AF-A0AAW1G1M1-F1
#
_cell.length_a   1.000
_cell.length_b   1.000
_cell.length_c   1.000
_cell.angle_alpha   90.00
_cell.angle_beta   90.00
_cell.angle_gamma   90.00
#
_symmetry.space_group_name_H-M   'P 1'
#
loop_
_entity.id
_entity.type
_entity.pdbx_description
1 polymer ?
#
loop_
_entity_poly.entity_id
_entity_poly.type
_entity_poly.pdbx_seq_one_letter_code
_entity_poly.pdbx_strand_id
1 'polypeptide(L)'
;MYTVQKAAPRGLIEENQLQRLLHAQKAFTGVEDPMTKECLSVGEAVQKGWMLKDTAIHYMEAQHLTGGLVKLNTGRRVSIFDAIGSKMIDNAMMRELQNESTYIKDIEKISYKRALDCCKKDRVSGLPMLPTHSKESGNNSTRYARL
;
A
#
# COMPACT_ATOMS: atom_id res chain seq x y z
N MET A 1 9.18 12.66 4.86
CA MET A 1 8.64 11.30 4.97
C MET A 1 9.25 10.65 6.20
N TYR A 2 8.43 10.25 7.18
CA TYR A 2 8.92 9.57 8.37
C TYR A 2 8.98 8.07 8.08
N THR A 3 10.08 7.42 8.46
CA THR A 3 10.15 5.95 8.49
C THR A 3 9.26 5.45 9.63
N VAL A 4 8.76 4.23 9.51
CA VAL A 4 7.88 3.61 10.52
C VAL A 4 8.51 3.68 11.94
N GLN A 5 9.82 3.49 12.03
CA GLN A 5 10.60 3.60 13.27
C GLN A 5 10.62 5.02 13.88
N LYS A 6 10.50 6.08 13.08
CA LYS A 6 10.47 7.48 13.56
C LYS A 6 9.05 7.96 13.89
N ALA A 7 8.03 7.21 13.49
CA ALA A 7 6.62 7.55 13.71
C ALA A 7 6.05 6.91 14.98
N ALA A 8 6.51 5.72 15.37
CA ALA A 8 6.13 5.06 16.63
C ALA A 8 6.43 5.90 17.90
N PRO A 9 7.64 6.44 18.12
CA PRO A 9 7.93 7.24 19.32
C PRO A 9 7.19 8.60 19.35
N ARG A 10 6.48 8.96 18.28
CA ARG A 10 5.66 10.18 18.20
C ARG A 10 4.17 9.92 18.42
N GLY A 11 3.78 8.70 18.77
CA GLY A 11 2.38 8.33 18.98
C GLY A 11 1.53 8.30 17.70
N LEU A 12 2.17 8.31 16.51
CA LEU A 12 1.48 8.24 15.23
C LEU A 12 1.15 6.80 14.82
N ILE A 13 1.77 5.82 15.48
CA ILE A 13 1.63 4.39 15.23
C ILE A 13 1.47 3.71 16.59
N GLU A 14 0.41 2.93 16.76
CA GLU A 14 0.27 2.03 17.91
C GLU A 14 1.33 0.93 17.86
N GLU A 15 1.88 0.55 19.01
CA GLU A 15 2.98 -0.43 19.10
C GLU A 15 2.58 -1.81 18.53
N ASN A 16 1.30 -2.18 18.66
CA ASN A 16 0.74 -3.40 18.07
C ASN A 16 0.75 -3.41 16.51
N GLN A 17 0.83 -2.23 15.86
CA GLN A 17 0.85 -2.07 14.40
C GLN A 17 2.26 -2.02 13.82
N LEU A 18 3.28 -1.85 14.67
CA LEU A 18 4.64 -1.56 14.25
C LEU A 18 5.21 -2.63 13.29
N GLN A 19 5.08 -3.91 13.65
CA GLN A 19 5.58 -5.02 12.82
C GLN A 19 4.87 -5.08 11.46
N ARG A 20 3.56 -4.89 11.43
CA ARG A 20 2.77 -4.88 10.19
C ARG A 20 3.17 -3.73 9.28
N LEU A 21 3.43 -2.56 9.84
CA LEU A 21 3.89 -1.39 9.09
C LEU A 21 5.34 -1.52 8.63
N LEU A 22 6.22 -2.18 9.40
CA LEU A 22 7.58 -2.49 8.96
C LEU A 22 7.57 -3.44 7.76
N HIS A 23 6.70 -4.46 7.75
CA HIS A 23 6.51 -5.33 6.58
C HIS A 23 6.01 -4.55 5.37
N ALA A 24 5.04 -3.65 5.56
CA ALA A 24 4.55 -2.78 4.50
C ALA A 24 5.62 -1.84 3.94
N GLN A 25 6.44 -1.25 4.83
CA GLN A 25 7.57 -0.41 4.42
C GLN A 25 8.58 -1.24 3.62
N LYS A 26 8.89 -2.46 4.06
CA LYS A 26 9.80 -3.36 3.36
C LYS A 26 9.29 -3.74 1.98
N ALA A 27 7.98 -3.96 1.83
CA ALA A 27 7.36 -4.17 0.51
C ALA A 27 7.54 -2.96 -0.42
N PHE A 28 7.62 -1.74 0.11
CA PHE A 28 7.86 -0.54 -0.69
C PHE A 28 9.35 -0.27 -0.97
N THR A 29 10.25 -0.58 -0.03
CA THR A 29 11.70 -0.37 -0.19
C THR A 29 12.42 -1.53 -0.88
N GLY A 30 11.80 -2.70 -0.91
CA GLY A 30 12.33 -3.92 -1.52
C GLY A 30 12.69 -5.03 -0.56
N VAL A 31 12.73 -6.24 -1.12
CA VAL A 31 13.16 -7.47 -0.45
C VAL A 31 14.54 -7.83 -0.96
N GLU A 32 15.54 -7.83 -0.07
CA GLU A 32 16.90 -8.25 -0.43
C GLU A 32 16.97 -9.76 -0.64
N ASP A 33 17.52 -10.16 -1.79
CA ASP A 33 17.89 -11.54 -2.08
C ASP A 33 19.20 -11.88 -1.33
N PRO A 34 19.21 -12.81 -0.36
CA PRO A 34 20.41 -13.13 0.40
C PRO A 34 21.54 -13.74 -0.45
N MET A 35 21.22 -14.31 -1.63
CA MET A 35 22.20 -14.91 -2.52
C MET A 35 22.83 -13.86 -3.45
N THR A 36 22.02 -13.00 -4.06
CA THR A 36 22.50 -12.03 -5.06
C THR A 36 22.74 -10.63 -4.51
N LYS A 37 22.28 -10.35 -3.28
CA LYS A 37 22.26 -9.00 -2.66
C LYS A 37 21.45 -7.97 -3.45
N GLU A 38 20.60 -8.44 -4.34
CA GLU A 38 19.73 -7.59 -5.15
C GLU A 38 18.46 -7.21 -4.37
N CYS A 39 18.04 -5.96 -4.48
CA CYS A 39 16.75 -5.50 -3.96
C CYS A 39 15.64 -5.80 -4.96
N LEU A 40 14.77 -6.75 -4.61
CA LEU A 40 13.65 -7.21 -5.42
C LEU A 40 12.40 -6.40 -5.11
N SER A 41 11.65 -6.03 -6.15
CA SER A 41 10.28 -5.54 -5.99
C SER A 41 9.37 -6.63 -5.41
N VAL A 42 8.19 -6.24 -4.95
CA VAL A 42 7.21 -7.17 -4.35
C VAL A 42 6.89 -8.34 -5.27
N GLY A 43 6.65 -8.07 -6.56
CA GLY A 43 6.31 -9.11 -7.53
C GLY A 43 7.49 -10.04 -7.84
N GLU A 44 8.71 -9.51 -7.89
CA GLU A 44 9.92 -10.30 -8.09
C GLU A 44 10.21 -11.18 -6.87
N ALA A 45 9.98 -10.66 -5.67
CA ALA A 45 10.11 -11.41 -4.43
C ALA A 45 9.12 -12.58 -4.36
N VAL A 46 7.88 -12.41 -4.83
CA VAL A 46 6.91 -13.51 -4.94
C VAL A 46 7.38 -14.57 -5.92
N GLN A 47 7.84 -14.17 -7.12
CA GLN A 47 8.30 -15.11 -8.13
C GLN A 47 9.52 -15.92 -7.69
N LYS A 48 10.39 -15.34 -6.87
CA LYS A 48 11.56 -16.02 -6.27
C LYS A 48 11.25 -16.75 -4.96
N GLY A 49 10.01 -16.69 -4.47
CA GLY A 49 9.60 -17.36 -3.22
C GLY A 49 10.04 -16.67 -1.93
N TRP A 50 10.54 -15.43 -2.02
CA TRP A 50 10.92 -14.62 -0.84
C TRP A 50 9.71 -14.00 -0.12
N MET A 51 8.54 -14.01 -0.75
CA MET A 51 7.31 -13.50 -0.14
C MET A 51 6.08 -14.30 -0.56
N LEU A 52 5.13 -14.46 0.36
CA LEU A 52 3.86 -15.13 0.08
C LEU A 52 2.98 -14.25 -0.82
N LYS A 53 2.46 -14.84 -1.89
CA LYS A 53 1.61 -14.16 -2.88
C LYS A 53 0.40 -13.47 -2.23
N ASP A 54 -0.28 -14.13 -1.30
CA ASP A 54 -1.47 -13.61 -0.63
C ASP A 54 -1.21 -12.32 0.14
N THR A 55 -0.02 -12.16 0.73
CA THR A 55 0.34 -10.90 1.40
C THR A 55 0.81 -9.86 0.39
N ALA A 56 1.53 -10.30 -0.64
CA ALA A 56 2.10 -9.45 -1.68
C ALA A 56 1.06 -8.72 -2.51
N ILE A 57 -0.06 -9.38 -2.79
CA ILE A 57 -1.10 -8.81 -3.65
C ILE A 57 -1.62 -7.51 -3.03
N HIS A 58 -1.94 -7.48 -1.75
CA HIS A 58 -2.39 -6.27 -1.04
C HIS A 58 -1.43 -5.08 -1.17
N TYR A 59 -0.12 -5.32 -1.14
CA TYR A 59 0.87 -4.25 -1.34
C TYR A 59 0.92 -3.78 -2.79
N MET A 60 0.89 -4.71 -3.74
CA MET A 60 0.86 -4.38 -5.17
C MET A 60 -0.43 -3.67 -5.58
N GLU A 61 -1.55 -3.99 -4.95
CA GLU A 61 -2.85 -3.31 -5.12
C GLU A 61 -2.76 -1.84 -4.72
N ALA A 62 -2.25 -1.58 -3.51
CA ALA A 62 -2.06 -0.20 -3.03
C ALA A 62 -1.13 0.59 -3.97
N GLN A 63 -0.07 -0.05 -4.49
CA GLN A 63 0.81 0.58 -5.47
C GLN A 63 0.07 0.85 -6.80
N HIS A 64 -0.63 -0.15 -7.33
CA HIS A 64 -1.37 -0.06 -8.58
C HIS A 64 -2.39 1.08 -8.55
N LEU A 65 -3.22 1.14 -7.50
CA LEU A 65 -4.24 2.16 -7.30
C LEU A 65 -3.66 3.57 -7.08
N THR A 66 -2.39 3.68 -6.67
CA THR A 66 -1.68 4.95 -6.49
C THR A 66 -0.82 5.36 -7.69
N GLY A 67 -1.06 4.76 -8.86
CA GLY A 67 -0.42 5.16 -10.12
C GLY A 67 0.63 4.20 -10.66
N GLY A 68 0.59 2.93 -10.25
CA GLY A 68 1.42 1.87 -10.83
C GLY A 68 2.39 1.23 -9.84
N LEU A 69 2.94 0.08 -10.23
CA LEU A 69 3.84 -0.72 -9.41
C LEU A 69 5.20 -0.05 -9.25
N VAL A 70 5.81 -0.20 -8.08
CA VAL A 70 7.09 0.45 -7.77
C VAL A 70 8.25 -0.38 -8.33
N LYS A 71 9.06 0.23 -9.20
CA LYS A 71 10.32 -0.35 -9.68
C LYS A 71 11.48 0.21 -8.87
N LEU A 72 12.13 -0.64 -8.08
CA LEU A 72 13.16 -0.21 -7.12
C LEU A 72 14.42 0.34 -7.78
N ASN A 73 14.91 -0.31 -8.83
CA ASN A 73 16.16 0.09 -9.50
C ASN A 73 16.08 1.49 -10.12
N THR A 74 14.88 1.98 -10.45
CA THR A 74 14.67 3.31 -11.05
C THR A 74 13.97 4.29 -10.11
N GLY A 75 13.40 3.81 -9.00
CA GLY A 75 12.52 4.58 -8.11
C GLY A 75 11.23 5.07 -8.79
N ARG A 76 10.92 4.59 -10.00
CA ARG A 76 9.75 5.02 -10.78
C ARG A 76 8.60 4.05 -10.62
N ARG A 77 7.38 4.58 -10.82
CA ARG A 77 6.19 3.75 -10.99
C ARG A 77 6.07 3.30 -12.43
N VAL A 78 5.67 2.05 -12.62
CA VAL A 78 5.46 1.45 -13.94
C VAL A 78 4.03 0.93 -14.06
N SER A 79 3.50 0.95 -15.29
CA SER A 79 2.18 0.40 -15.55
C SER A 79 2.17 -1.12 -15.33
N ILE A 80 0.98 -1.71 -15.16
CA ILE A 80 0.86 -3.16 -15.00
C ILE A 80 1.35 -3.94 -16.24
N PHE A 81 1.19 -3.35 -17.43
CA PHE A 81 1.65 -3.93 -18.69
C PHE A 81 3.18 -3.88 -18.80
N ASP A 82 3.79 -2.76 -18.43
CA ASP A 82 5.25 -2.63 -18.39
C ASP A 82 5.88 -3.55 -17.35
N ALA A 83 5.19 -3.76 -16.22
CA ALA A 83 5.63 -4.66 -15.17
C ALA A 83 5.64 -6.12 -15.64
N ILE A 84 4.65 -6.57 -16.42
CA ILE A 84 4.68 -7.89 -17.08
C ILE A 84 5.79 -7.96 -18.13
N GLY A 85 5.89 -6.94 -18.99
CA GLY A 85 6.92 -6.91 -20.03
C GLY A 85 8.34 -6.97 -19.47
N SER A 86 8.53 -6.38 -18.27
CA SER A 86 9.80 -6.41 -17.52
C SER A 86 9.95 -7.63 -16.60
N LYS A 87 9.00 -8.58 -16.61
CA LYS A 87 8.96 -9.76 -15.72
C LYS A 87 8.94 -9.45 -14.21
N MET A 88 8.52 -8.25 -13.83
CA MET A 88 8.35 -7.88 -12.43
C MET A 88 7.18 -8.61 -11.78
N ILE A 89 6.15 -8.95 -12.57
CA ILE A 89 5.01 -9.77 -12.17
C ILE A 89 4.70 -10.79 -13.27
N ASP A 90 3.94 -11.83 -12.91
CA ASP A 90 3.42 -12.82 -13.84
C ASP A 90 1.97 -12.52 -14.27
N ASN A 91 1.45 -13.30 -15.22
CA ASN A 91 0.08 -13.15 -15.71
C ASN A 91 -0.97 -13.44 -14.63
N ALA A 92 -0.66 -14.27 -13.63
CA ALA A 92 -1.60 -14.59 -12.55
C ALA A 92 -1.80 -13.38 -11.64
N MET A 93 -0.71 -12.73 -11.23
CA MET A 93 -0.72 -11.49 -10.45
C MET A 93 -1.35 -10.34 -11.23
N MET A 94 -1.09 -10.22 -12.54
CA MET A 94 -1.77 -9.22 -13.37
C MET A 94 -3.29 -9.39 -13.32
N ARG A 95 -3.79 -10.61 -13.52
CA ARG A 95 -5.23 -10.89 -13.51
C ARG A 95 -5.87 -10.56 -12.17
N GLU A 96 -5.18 -10.83 -11.06
CA GLU A 96 -5.64 -10.46 -9.72
C GLU A 96 -5.67 -8.94 -9.53
N LEU A 97 -4.61 -8.23 -9.92
CA LEU A 97 -4.51 -6.77 -9.85
C LEU A 97 -5.45 -6.03 -10.83
N GLN A 98 -5.99 -6.71 -11.85
CA GLN A 98 -7.02 -6.14 -12.71
C GLN A 98 -8.43 -6.40 -12.19
N ASN A 99 -8.59 -7.39 -11.31
CA ASN A 99 -9.89 -7.77 -10.79
C ASN A 99 -10.25 -6.94 -9.55
N GLU A 100 -10.98 -5.85 -9.76
CA GLU A 100 -11.37 -4.93 -8.67
C GLU A 100 -12.28 -5.56 -7.61
N SER A 101 -12.91 -6.71 -7.90
CA SER A 101 -13.79 -7.40 -6.96
C SER A 101 -13.04 -8.13 -5.82
N THR A 102 -11.74 -8.36 -5.99
CA THR A 102 -10.88 -9.10 -5.04
C THR A 102 -10.31 -8.24 -3.92
N TYR A 103 -10.37 -6.91 -4.04
CA TYR A 103 -9.83 -5.94 -3.06
C TYR A 103 -10.57 -5.89 -1.72
N ILE A 104 -11.63 -6.68 -1.55
CA ILE A 104 -12.51 -6.63 -0.38
C ILE A 104 -12.24 -7.84 0.51
N LYS A 105 -11.25 -7.73 1.40
CA LYS A 105 -11.22 -8.50 2.65
C LYS A 105 -10.67 -7.63 3.78
N ASP A 106 -11.61 -7.02 4.52
CA ASP A 106 -11.50 -6.38 5.84
C ASP A 106 -10.64 -5.12 6.03
N ILE A 107 -11.29 -3.96 5.81
CA ILE A 107 -11.54 -2.98 6.89
C ILE A 107 -12.96 -2.41 6.65
N GLU A 108 -14.00 -3.06 7.18
CA GLU A 108 -15.41 -2.62 7.19
C GLU A 108 -15.90 -1.81 5.95
N LYS A 109 -16.02 -2.53 4.84
CA LYS A 109 -16.89 -2.28 3.65
C LYS A 109 -16.73 -0.98 2.85
N ILE A 110 -15.51 -0.53 2.57
CA ILE A 110 -15.23 0.23 1.33
C ILE A 110 -13.89 -0.18 0.73
N SER A 111 -13.83 -0.40 -0.60
CA SER A 111 -12.56 -0.65 -1.29
C SER A 111 -11.67 0.60 -1.25
N TYR A 112 -10.35 0.43 -1.33
CA TYR A 112 -9.41 1.56 -1.32
C TYR A 112 -9.73 2.62 -2.39
N LYS A 113 -10.19 2.19 -3.57
CA LYS A 113 -10.70 3.07 -4.63
C LYS A 113 -11.88 3.92 -4.16
N ARG A 114 -12.88 3.31 -3.53
CA ARG A 114 -14.01 4.06 -2.95
C ARG A 114 -13.59 4.97 -1.81
N ALA A 115 -12.61 4.55 -1.00
CA ALA A 115 -12.04 5.41 0.04
C ALA A 115 -11.37 6.64 -0.59
N LEU A 116 -10.58 6.48 -1.66
CA LEU A 116 -10.00 7.59 -2.41
C LEU A 116 -11.05 8.50 -3.05
N ASP A 117 -12.11 7.93 -3.64
CA ASP A 117 -13.21 8.70 -4.22
C ASP A 117 -13.94 9.54 -3.15
N CYS A 118 -13.99 9.07 -1.91
CA CYS A 118 -14.55 9.80 -0.78
C CYS A 118 -13.58 10.82 -0.15
N CYS A 119 -12.30 10.81 -0.53
CA CYS A 119 -11.31 11.69 0.07
C CYS A 119 -11.50 13.14 -0.37
N LYS A 120 -11.37 14.06 0.59
CA LYS A 120 -11.21 15.49 0.30
C LYS A 120 -9.74 15.86 0.47
N LYS A 121 -9.20 16.65 -0.46
CA LYS A 121 -7.83 17.15 -0.30
C LYS A 121 -7.79 18.20 0.80
N ASP A 122 -6.89 18.02 1.75
CA ASP A 122 -6.56 19.07 2.71
C ASP A 122 -6.02 20.29 1.96
N ARG A 123 -6.55 21.48 2.29
CA ARG A 123 -6.19 22.73 1.59
C ARG A 123 -4.75 23.16 1.86
N VAL A 124 -4.17 22.71 2.97
CA VAL A 124 -2.82 23.10 3.40
C VAL A 124 -1.78 22.09 2.94
N SER A 125 -2.00 20.80 3.15
CA SER A 125 -1.02 19.75 2.80
C SER A 125 -1.22 19.11 1.43
N GLY A 126 -2.40 19.29 0.80
CA GLY A 126 -2.76 18.63 -0.47
C GLY A 126 -3.02 17.12 -0.35
N LEU A 127 -2.93 16.56 0.85
CA LEU A 127 -3.12 15.13 1.10
C LEU A 127 -4.60 14.74 1.07
N PRO A 128 -4.95 13.56 0.51
CA PRO A 128 -6.32 13.05 0.57
C PRO A 128 -6.70 12.68 2.01
N MET A 129 -7.82 13.21 2.50
CA MET A 129 -8.35 12.95 3.83
C MET A 129 -9.69 12.20 3.76
N LEU A 130 -9.80 11.11 4.52
CA LEU A 130 -11.03 10.34 4.61
C LEU A 130 -11.95 10.91 5.72
N PRO A 131 -13.24 11.18 5.44
CA PRO A 131 -14.19 11.62 6.47
C PRO A 131 -14.44 10.51 7.49
N THR A 132 -14.47 10.83 8.79
CA THR A 132 -14.87 9.89 9.84
C THR A 132 -16.23 10.27 10.44
N HIS A 133 -17.08 9.27 10.67
CA HIS A 133 -18.33 9.45 11.41
C HIS A 133 -18.10 9.00 12.87
N SER A 134 -17.61 9.90 13.72
CA SER A 134 -17.65 9.67 15.17
C SER A 134 -19.03 10.07 15.69
N LYS A 135 -19.84 9.09 16.12
CA LYS A 135 -20.97 9.36 17.03
C LYS A 135 -20.41 9.57 18.43
N GLU A 136 -20.10 10.82 18.77
CA GLU A 136 -20.10 11.25 20.17
C GLU A 136 -21.34 12.12 20.40
N SER A 137 -22.02 11.83 21.51
CA SER A 137 -23.19 12.55 21.98
C SER A 137 -22.80 14.00 22.27
N GLY A 138 -23.38 14.95 21.53
CA GLY A 138 -23.26 16.39 21.77
C GLY A 138 -22.25 17.10 20.85
N ASN A 139 -22.78 17.85 19.89
CA ASN A 139 -22.14 18.78 18.95
C ASN A 139 -21.46 18.18 17.71
N ASN A 140 -22.12 18.40 16.56
CA ASN A 140 -21.66 18.14 15.21
C ASN A 140 -20.27 18.73 14.94
N SER A 141 -19.23 17.91 14.99
CA SER A 141 -17.94 18.25 14.40
C SER A 141 -17.41 17.04 13.63
N THR A 142 -17.57 17.06 12.31
CA THR A 142 -16.97 16.06 11.40
C THR A 142 -15.46 16.10 11.56
N ARG A 143 -14.85 15.01 12.05
CA ARG A 143 -13.40 14.86 12.10
C ARG A 143 -12.92 14.12 10.84
N TYR A 144 -11.68 14.40 10.44
CA TYR A 144 -11.03 13.79 9.29
C TYR A 144 -9.84 12.96 9.75
N ALA A 145 -9.71 11.74 9.24
CA ALA A 145 -8.52 10.91 9.46
C ALA A 145 -7.56 11.06 8.26
N ARG A 146 -6.26 11.13 8.55
CA ARG A 146 -5.21 11.08 7.52
C ARG A 146 -5.00 9.61 7.12
N LEU A 147 -5.01 9.35 5.81
CA LEU A 147 -4.57 8.08 5.24
C LEU A 147 -3.04 8.03 5.15
#